data_AF-A0A1D2RGB1-F1
#
_entry.id   AF-A0A1D2RGB1-F1
#
_cell.length_a   1.000
_cell.length_b   1.000
_cell.length_c   1.000
_cell.angle_alpha   90.00
_cell.angle_beta   90.00
_cell.angle_gamma   90.00
#
_symmetry.space_group_name_H-M   'P 1'
#
loop_
_entity.id
_entity.type
_entity.pdbx_description
1 polymer ?
#
loop_
_entity_poly.entity_id
_entity_poly.type
_entity_poly.pdbx_seq_one_letter_code
_entity_poly.pdbx_strand_id
1 'polypeptide(L)'
;MIKMVKKKILIEGEKVHDVGYRLFLMNCADDFRIENFDAKNIISDGKQCVRVLVESSEDNVNRFLAFVERKENRPENAEVDSIKPGDYDDYVKSMDSFRSGFMAYQQYKFVSVGSKMLNEMECVKTETQNLKIETENMHTDLIDRSDKLNNNITTRFDKLDKTITKEFNDLNCNITNSFGTLRGDYGVIYKTMVKMFEEMQKERKASDKRTEKLVKAIIQSSGSGR
;
A
#
# COMPACT_ATOMS: atom_id res chain seq x y z
N MET A 1 68.90 -1.53 -30.41
CA MET A 1 68.87 -1.78 -28.95
C MET A 1 67.75 -0.93 -28.38
N ILE A 2 66.73 -1.53 -27.76
CA ILE A 2 65.62 -0.76 -27.17
C ILE A 2 66.14 -0.10 -25.90
N LYS A 3 66.03 1.23 -25.80
CA LYS A 3 66.45 1.97 -24.61
C LYS A 3 65.36 1.84 -23.55
N MET A 4 65.71 1.21 -22.43
CA MET A 4 64.85 1.15 -21.25
C MET A 4 65.02 2.43 -20.44
N VAL A 5 63.91 3.01 -19.99
CA VAL A 5 63.89 4.20 -19.14
C VAL A 5 62.96 4.00 -17.96
N LYS A 6 63.29 4.68 -16.88
CA LYS A 6 62.53 4.67 -15.64
C LYS A 6 62.08 6.09 -15.32
N LYS A 7 60.81 6.26 -14.98
CA LYS A 7 60.23 7.57 -14.66
C LYS A 7 59.40 7.50 -13.40
N LYS A 8 59.46 8.58 -12.62
CA LYS A 8 58.57 8.87 -11.50
C LYS A 8 57.64 10.00 -11.91
N ILE A 9 56.35 9.81 -11.69
CA ILE A 9 55.32 10.80 -11.97
C ILE A 9 54.61 11.11 -10.66
N LEU A 10 54.54 12.39 -10.30
CA LEU A 10 53.76 12.86 -9.16
C LEU A 10 52.52 13.59 -9.69
N ILE A 11 51.34 13.07 -9.36
CA ILE A 11 50.06 13.67 -9.71
C ILE A 11 49.50 14.26 -8.42
N GLU A 12 49.59 15.58 -8.27
CA GLU A 12 49.14 16.33 -7.10
C GLU A 12 47.80 16.98 -7.39
N GLY A 13 46.93 17.09 -6.39
CA GLY A 13 45.67 17.79 -6.52
C GLY A 13 44.86 17.86 -5.23
N GLU A 14 43.78 18.63 -5.26
CA GLU A 14 42.82 18.72 -4.16
C GLU A 14 42.14 17.35 -3.91
N LYS A 15 41.85 16.62 -5.00
CA LYS A 15 41.19 15.31 -4.93
C LYS A 15 41.77 14.31 -5.94
N VAL A 16 42.74 13.52 -5.49
CA VAL A 16 43.36 12.44 -6.31
C VAL A 16 43.40 11.08 -5.61
N HIS A 17 43.02 11.01 -4.34
CA HIS A 17 42.87 9.75 -3.59
C HIS A 17 41.42 9.26 -3.61
N ASP A 18 41.27 7.92 -3.61
CA ASP A 18 39.99 7.21 -3.59
C ASP A 18 39.02 7.54 -4.74
N VAL A 19 39.56 8.09 -5.85
CA VAL A 19 38.83 8.34 -7.11
C VAL A 19 39.14 7.29 -8.18
N GLY A 20 39.69 6.14 -7.79
CA GLY A 20 40.08 5.07 -8.71
C GLY A 20 41.38 5.31 -9.48
N TYR A 21 42.08 6.42 -9.24
CA TYR A 21 43.26 6.85 -10.02
C TYR A 21 44.34 5.78 -10.20
N ARG A 22 44.69 5.04 -9.12
CA ARG A 22 45.71 3.98 -9.19
C ARG A 22 45.30 2.81 -10.10
N LEU A 23 44.04 2.40 -10.04
CA LEU A 23 43.51 1.32 -10.89
C LEU A 23 43.44 1.78 -12.35
N PHE A 24 42.97 3.00 -12.57
CA PHE A 24 42.92 3.63 -13.88
C PHE A 24 44.32 3.66 -14.53
N LEU A 25 45.32 4.18 -13.84
CA LEU A 25 46.70 4.25 -14.34
C LEU A 25 47.32 2.89 -14.60
N MET A 26 47.03 1.89 -13.77
CA MET A 26 47.51 0.52 -13.96
C MET A 26 46.96 -0.07 -15.27
N ASN A 27 45.66 0.09 -15.53
CA ASN A 27 45.04 -0.41 -16.76
C ASN A 27 45.63 0.29 -17.99
N CYS A 28 45.77 1.61 -17.94
CA CYS A 28 46.39 2.35 -19.04
C CYS A 28 47.85 1.96 -19.24
N ALA A 29 48.63 1.76 -18.17
CA ALA A 29 50.00 1.31 -18.28
C ALA A 29 50.11 -0.08 -18.93
N ASP A 30 49.17 -0.99 -18.67
CA ASP A 30 49.07 -2.28 -19.36
C ASP A 30 48.76 -2.11 -20.86
N ASP A 31 47.84 -1.22 -21.22
CA ASP A 31 47.51 -0.90 -22.62
C ASP A 31 48.72 -0.34 -23.39
N PHE A 32 49.55 0.47 -22.73
CA PHE A 32 50.81 1.00 -23.27
C PHE A 32 52.00 0.04 -23.15
N ARG A 33 51.78 -1.20 -22.68
CA ARG A 33 52.81 -2.24 -22.54
C ARG A 33 53.98 -1.83 -21.64
N ILE A 34 53.68 -1.14 -20.55
CA ILE A 34 54.65 -0.84 -19.48
C ILE A 34 54.94 -2.14 -18.71
N GLU A 35 56.19 -2.59 -18.72
CA GLU A 35 56.59 -3.86 -18.08
C GLU A 35 56.56 -3.78 -16.55
N ASN A 36 57.04 -2.66 -15.99
CA ASN A 36 57.19 -2.46 -14.55
C ASN A 36 56.42 -1.21 -14.10
N PHE A 37 55.59 -1.36 -13.07
CA PHE A 37 54.66 -0.33 -12.61
C PHE A 37 54.47 -0.39 -11.08
N ASP A 38 54.45 0.77 -10.42
CA ASP A 38 53.99 0.90 -9.04
C ASP A 38 53.20 2.19 -8.89
N ALA A 39 52.07 2.16 -8.17
CA ALA A 39 51.30 3.36 -7.87
C ALA A 39 50.89 3.41 -6.39
N LYS A 40 51.18 4.53 -5.72
CA LYS A 40 50.88 4.73 -4.31
C LYS A 40 50.26 6.10 -4.06
N ASN A 41 49.26 6.12 -3.19
CA ASN A 41 48.77 7.36 -2.61
C ASN A 41 49.76 7.79 -1.53
N ILE A 42 50.28 9.01 -1.65
CA ILE A 42 51.18 9.64 -0.68
C ILE A 42 50.67 11.07 -0.40
N ILE A 43 51.24 11.70 0.62
CA ILE A 43 51.05 13.12 0.89
C ILE A 43 52.34 13.83 0.49
N SER A 44 52.22 14.86 -0.34
CA SER A 44 53.33 15.75 -0.73
C SER A 44 52.91 17.17 -0.40
N ASP A 45 53.72 17.89 0.39
CA ASP A 45 53.45 19.27 0.81
C ASP A 45 52.03 19.49 1.39
N GLY A 46 51.53 18.51 2.16
CA GLY A 46 50.19 18.55 2.76
C GLY A 46 49.04 18.27 1.79
N LYS A 47 49.31 18.06 0.49
CA LYS A 47 48.31 17.75 -0.53
C LYS A 47 48.28 16.27 -0.87
N GLN A 48 47.13 15.82 -1.41
CA GLN A 48 47.00 14.48 -1.95
C GLN A 48 47.89 14.35 -3.19
N CYS A 49 48.67 13.28 -3.24
CA CYS A 49 49.51 12.97 -4.38
C CYS A 49 49.40 11.48 -4.73
N VAL A 50 49.27 11.16 -6.02
CA VAL A 50 49.46 9.81 -6.53
C VAL A 50 50.86 9.73 -7.14
N ARG A 51 51.73 8.94 -6.51
CA ARG A 51 53.05 8.65 -7.05
C ARG A 51 52.98 7.42 -7.93
N VAL A 52 53.41 7.57 -9.17
CA VAL A 52 53.50 6.50 -10.17
C VAL A 52 54.98 6.29 -10.50
N LEU A 53 55.40 5.04 -10.54
CA LEU A 53 56.72 4.63 -11.01
C LEU A 53 56.49 3.72 -12.22
N VAL A 54 57.18 4.00 -13.31
CA VAL A 54 57.12 3.20 -14.54
C VAL A 54 58.51 2.89 -15.04
N GLU A 55 58.70 1.69 -15.56
CA GLU A 55 59.91 1.28 -16.27
C GLU A 55 59.50 0.48 -17.50
N SER A 56 59.95 0.94 -18.67
CA SER A 56 59.66 0.35 -19.98
C SER A 56 60.62 0.89 -21.04
N SER A 57 60.39 0.51 -22.30
CA SER A 57 61.01 1.17 -23.45
C SER A 57 60.69 2.67 -23.46
N GLU A 58 61.63 3.48 -23.94
CA GLU A 58 61.47 4.94 -24.03
C GLU A 58 60.22 5.36 -24.82
N ASP A 59 59.87 4.64 -25.88
CA ASP A 59 58.64 4.88 -26.66
C ASP A 59 57.38 4.65 -25.81
N ASN A 60 57.29 3.51 -25.13
CA ASN A 60 56.13 3.18 -24.29
C ASN A 60 55.96 4.18 -23.13
N VAL A 61 57.07 4.54 -22.45
CA VAL A 61 57.03 5.51 -21.34
C VAL A 61 56.59 6.88 -21.85
N ASN A 62 57.10 7.35 -22.99
CA ASN A 62 56.72 8.65 -23.55
C ASN A 62 55.24 8.68 -23.96
N ARG A 63 54.72 7.59 -24.54
CA ARG A 63 53.29 7.46 -24.88
C ARG A 63 52.40 7.46 -23.64
N PHE A 64 52.81 6.75 -22.59
CA PHE A 64 52.11 6.74 -21.31
C PHE A 64 52.11 8.13 -20.65
N LEU A 65 53.25 8.83 -20.62
CA LEU A 65 53.35 10.18 -20.10
C LEU A 65 52.42 11.16 -20.83
N ALA A 66 52.46 11.14 -22.17
CA ALA A 66 51.60 11.98 -23.00
C ALA A 66 50.10 11.70 -22.78
N PHE A 67 49.75 10.45 -22.39
CA PHE A 67 48.39 10.10 -22.00
C PHE A 67 48.02 10.65 -20.62
N VAL A 68 48.91 10.51 -19.63
CA VAL A 68 48.68 10.96 -18.24
C VAL A 68 48.55 12.49 -18.13
N GLU A 69 49.29 13.23 -18.96
CA GLU A 69 49.27 14.70 -18.95
C GLU A 69 47.96 15.31 -19.47
N ARG A 70 47.24 14.60 -20.33
CA ARG A 70 45.97 15.04 -20.92
C ARG A 70 44.85 15.11 -19.87
N LYS A 71 44.14 16.23 -19.83
CA LYS A 71 43.10 16.49 -18.82
C LYS A 71 41.87 15.60 -19.03
N GLU A 72 41.52 15.36 -20.28
CA GLU A 72 40.37 14.55 -20.71
C GLU A 72 40.47 13.07 -20.35
N ASN A 73 41.69 12.60 -20.04
CA ASN A 73 41.93 11.20 -19.66
C ASN A 73 41.81 10.97 -18.15
N ARG A 74 41.56 12.00 -17.34
CA ARG A 74 41.55 11.85 -15.88
C ARG A 74 40.26 11.17 -15.41
N PRO A 75 40.28 10.44 -14.28
CA PRO A 75 39.06 9.91 -13.69
C PRO A 75 38.03 11.02 -13.41
N GLU A 76 36.74 10.72 -13.57
CA GLU A 76 35.63 11.69 -13.52
C GLU A 76 35.63 12.59 -12.27
N ASN A 77 36.00 12.03 -11.12
CA ASN A 77 35.99 12.73 -9.83
C ASN A 77 37.37 13.25 -9.39
N ALA A 78 38.35 13.28 -10.29
CA ALA A 78 39.71 13.70 -9.96
C ALA A 78 39.95 15.20 -10.20
N GLU A 79 40.39 15.90 -9.16
CA GLU A 79 40.81 17.30 -9.21
C GLU A 79 42.33 17.34 -9.10
N VAL A 80 43.01 17.54 -10.25
CA VAL A 80 44.47 17.51 -10.38
C VAL A 80 45.02 18.92 -10.61
N ASP A 81 45.89 19.35 -9.70
CA ASP A 81 46.58 20.65 -9.73
C ASP A 81 47.79 20.61 -10.67
N SER A 82 48.63 19.57 -10.53
CA SER A 82 49.87 19.47 -11.27
C SER A 82 50.32 18.02 -11.50
N ILE A 83 51.06 17.82 -12.58
CA ILE A 83 51.69 16.54 -12.91
C ILE A 83 53.18 16.83 -13.11
N LYS A 84 54.03 16.15 -12.33
CA LYS A 84 55.48 16.37 -12.31
C LYS A 84 56.20 15.06 -12.68
N PRO A 85 56.57 14.86 -13.95
CA PRO A 85 57.43 13.76 -14.33
C PRO A 85 58.89 14.04 -13.95
N GLY A 86 59.63 13.00 -13.57
CA GLY A 86 61.04 13.06 -13.24
C GLY A 86 61.73 11.72 -13.45
N ASP A 87 63.05 11.71 -13.43
CA ASP A 87 63.84 10.48 -13.51
C ASP A 87 63.75 9.67 -12.22
N TYR A 88 63.97 8.36 -12.33
CA TYR A 88 63.92 7.44 -11.20
C TYR A 88 64.93 6.31 -11.39
N ASP A 89 65.87 6.15 -10.45
CA ASP A 89 66.97 5.21 -10.67
C ASP A 89 66.78 3.86 -9.95
N ASP A 90 65.86 3.81 -9.00
CA ASP A 90 65.66 2.63 -8.14
C ASP A 90 64.75 1.58 -8.82
N TYR A 91 64.50 0.48 -8.13
CA TYR A 91 63.68 -0.63 -8.59
C TYR A 91 62.20 -0.24 -8.74
N VAL A 92 61.62 -0.63 -9.86
CA VAL A 92 60.17 -0.61 -10.10
C VAL A 92 59.71 -2.06 -10.20
N LYS A 93 58.70 -2.43 -9.42
CA LYS A 93 58.16 -3.79 -9.44
C LYS A 93 57.49 -4.11 -10.77
N SER A 94 57.38 -5.39 -11.11
CA SER A 94 56.64 -5.82 -12.29
C SER A 94 55.15 -5.47 -12.21
N MET A 95 54.53 -5.24 -13.37
CA MET A 95 53.09 -5.00 -13.49
C MET A 95 52.27 -6.07 -12.75
N ASP A 96 52.64 -7.35 -12.92
CA ASP A 96 51.96 -8.47 -12.27
C ASP A 96 52.10 -8.46 -10.74
N SER A 97 53.26 -8.07 -10.22
CA SER A 97 53.49 -7.94 -8.78
C SER A 97 52.63 -6.82 -8.19
N PHE A 98 52.57 -5.67 -8.86
CA PHE A 98 51.68 -4.58 -8.46
C PHE A 98 50.22 -5.01 -8.51
N ARG A 99 49.77 -5.58 -9.63
CA ARG A 99 48.39 -6.02 -9.84
C ARG A 99 47.94 -7.01 -8.77
N SER A 100 48.75 -8.02 -8.49
CA SER A 100 48.45 -9.03 -7.46
C SER A 100 48.34 -8.43 -6.06
N GLY A 101 49.32 -7.61 -5.66
CA GLY A 101 49.30 -6.94 -4.36
C GLY A 101 48.17 -5.92 -4.22
N PHE A 102 47.88 -5.17 -5.28
CA PHE A 102 46.79 -4.20 -5.30
C PHE A 102 45.43 -4.89 -5.21
N MET A 103 45.20 -6.00 -5.94
CA MET A 103 43.97 -6.78 -5.85
C MET A 103 43.78 -7.40 -4.45
N ALA A 104 44.84 -7.96 -3.85
CA ALA A 104 44.78 -8.47 -2.49
C ALA A 104 44.42 -7.37 -1.47
N TYR A 105 45.00 -6.17 -1.63
CA TYR A 105 44.65 -5.01 -0.80
C TYR A 105 43.18 -4.59 -0.96
N GLN A 106 42.66 -4.61 -2.20
CA GLN A 106 41.24 -4.31 -2.44
C GLN A 106 40.32 -5.37 -1.84
N GLN A 107 40.66 -6.65 -1.96
CA GLN A 107 39.92 -7.74 -1.31
C GLN A 107 39.88 -7.56 0.21
N TYR A 108 40.99 -7.18 0.84
CA TYR A 108 41.03 -6.87 2.27
C TYR A 108 40.08 -5.72 2.65
N LYS A 109 40.03 -4.64 1.85
CA LYS A 109 39.04 -3.57 2.04
C LYS A 109 37.61 -4.11 1.97
N PHE A 110 37.31 -4.97 0.99
CA PHE A 110 36.00 -5.61 0.88
C PHE A 110 35.64 -6.45 2.10
N VAL A 111 36.58 -7.19 2.71
CA VAL A 111 36.33 -7.93 3.95
C VAL A 111 35.85 -6.99 5.07
N SER A 112 36.51 -5.84 5.23
CA SER A 112 36.15 -4.86 6.26
C SER A 112 34.76 -4.24 6.04
N VAL A 113 34.42 -3.89 4.80
CA VAL A 113 33.11 -3.32 4.43
C VAL A 113 32.03 -4.40 4.52
N GLY A 114 32.31 -5.60 4.02
CA GLY A 114 31.40 -6.73 4.06
C GLY A 114 31.02 -7.12 5.48
N SER A 115 31.95 -7.07 6.44
CA SER A 115 31.63 -7.30 7.85
C SER A 115 30.67 -6.24 8.42
N LYS A 116 30.82 -4.96 8.07
CA LYS A 116 29.87 -3.91 8.48
C LYS A 116 28.50 -4.13 7.85
N MET A 117 28.46 -4.48 6.56
CA MET A 117 27.22 -4.80 5.86
C MET A 117 26.48 -5.99 6.50
N LEU A 118 27.21 -7.04 6.92
CA LEU A 118 26.59 -8.18 7.61
C LEU A 118 25.89 -7.76 8.91
N ASN A 119 26.51 -6.90 9.70
CA ASN A 119 25.92 -6.38 10.93
C ASN A 119 24.67 -5.53 10.64
N GLU A 120 24.71 -4.66 9.63
CA GLU A 120 23.55 -3.85 9.22
C GLU A 120 22.41 -4.74 8.68
N MET A 121 22.74 -5.77 7.90
CA MET A 121 21.76 -6.75 7.41
C MET A 121 21.09 -7.52 8.55
N GLU A 122 21.82 -7.84 9.61
CA GLU A 122 21.26 -8.49 10.79
C GLU A 122 20.26 -7.58 11.52
N CYS A 123 20.56 -6.28 11.65
CA CYS A 123 19.61 -5.29 12.19
C CYS A 123 18.33 -5.21 11.35
N VAL A 124 18.47 -5.09 10.03
CA VAL A 124 17.32 -5.03 9.09
C VAL A 124 16.47 -6.30 9.18
N LYS A 125 17.10 -7.47 9.33
CA LYS A 125 16.40 -8.74 9.50
C LYS A 125 15.56 -8.74 10.79
N THR A 126 16.12 -8.30 11.91
CA THR A 126 15.39 -8.20 13.18
C THR A 126 14.22 -7.22 13.10
N GLU A 127 14.42 -6.04 12.53
CA GLU A 127 13.34 -5.06 12.34
C GLU A 127 12.23 -5.61 11.45
N THR A 128 12.59 -6.28 10.35
CA THR A 128 11.61 -6.91 9.44
C THR A 128 10.80 -8.00 10.16
N GLN A 129 11.44 -8.79 11.03
CA GLN A 129 10.75 -9.79 11.86
C GLN A 129 9.78 -9.13 12.85
N ASN A 130 10.19 -8.05 13.50
CA ASN A 130 9.34 -7.32 14.44
C ASN A 130 8.12 -6.71 13.74
N LEU A 131 8.33 -6.08 12.57
CA LEU A 131 7.23 -5.55 11.75
C LEU A 131 6.26 -6.66 11.34
N LYS A 132 6.77 -7.84 10.97
CA LYS A 132 5.92 -8.99 10.64
C LYS A 132 5.05 -9.39 11.84
N ILE A 133 5.63 -9.53 13.02
CA ILE A 133 4.89 -9.87 14.25
C ILE A 133 3.81 -8.81 14.55
N GLU A 134 4.16 -7.52 14.43
CA GLU A 134 3.20 -6.43 14.64
C GLU A 134 2.04 -6.49 13.64
N THR A 135 2.32 -6.75 12.36
CA THR A 135 1.27 -6.94 11.35
C THR A 135 0.38 -8.16 11.61
N GLU A 136 0.95 -9.28 12.09
CA GLU A 136 0.19 -10.48 12.46
C GLU A 136 -0.73 -10.21 13.66
N ASN A 137 -0.23 -9.47 14.66
CA ASN A 137 -1.03 -9.05 15.81
C ASN A 137 -2.17 -8.11 15.40
N MET A 138 -1.88 -7.08 14.59
CA MET A 138 -2.92 -6.18 14.06
C MET A 138 -3.98 -6.92 13.25
N HIS A 139 -3.57 -7.89 12.43
CA HIS A 139 -4.50 -8.71 11.66
C HIS A 139 -5.41 -9.54 12.58
N THR A 140 -4.85 -10.11 13.65
CA THR A 140 -5.60 -10.87 14.65
C THR A 140 -6.61 -9.99 15.39
N ASP A 141 -6.21 -8.79 15.80
CA ASP A 141 -7.09 -7.80 16.44
C ASP A 141 -8.22 -7.34 15.51
N LEU A 142 -7.93 -7.17 14.21
CA LEU A 142 -8.93 -6.83 13.21
C LEU A 142 -9.96 -7.95 13.02
N ILE A 143 -9.53 -9.22 13.04
CA ILE A 143 -10.43 -10.37 13.01
C ILE A 143 -11.36 -10.35 14.23
N ASP A 144 -10.83 -10.22 15.45
CA ASP A 144 -11.64 -10.20 16.68
C ASP A 144 -12.64 -9.04 16.69
N ARG A 145 -12.24 -7.84 16.25
CA ARG A 145 -13.16 -6.71 16.10
C ARG A 145 -14.25 -6.97 15.06
N SER A 146 -13.90 -7.58 13.94
CA SER A 146 -14.84 -7.97 12.88
C SER A 146 -15.87 -8.98 13.41
N ASP A 147 -15.42 -10.00 14.14
CA ASP A 147 -16.29 -11.01 14.72
C ASP A 147 -17.25 -10.42 15.76
N LYS A 148 -16.76 -9.53 16.64
CA LYS A 148 -17.61 -8.78 17.59
C LYS A 148 -18.64 -7.92 16.88
N LEU A 149 -18.26 -7.23 15.80
CA LEU A 149 -19.17 -6.42 15.01
C LEU A 149 -20.24 -7.28 14.35
N ASN A 150 -19.85 -8.38 13.72
CA ASN A 150 -20.76 -9.32 13.07
C ASN A 150 -21.77 -9.90 14.07
N ASN A 151 -21.31 -10.35 15.24
CA ASN A 151 -22.19 -10.86 16.29
C ASN A 151 -23.20 -9.81 16.77
N ASN A 152 -22.76 -8.56 16.95
CA ASN A 152 -23.64 -7.45 17.31
C ASN A 152 -24.69 -7.18 16.23
N ILE A 153 -24.29 -7.19 14.96
CA ILE A 153 -25.19 -7.01 13.81
C ILE A 153 -26.24 -8.12 13.77
N THR A 154 -25.83 -9.39 13.84
CA THR A 154 -26.74 -10.54 13.88
C THR A 154 -27.74 -10.42 15.02
N THR A 155 -27.27 -10.09 16.23
CA THR A 155 -28.15 -9.92 17.40
C THR A 155 -29.18 -8.80 17.19
N ARG A 156 -28.80 -7.69 16.55
CA ARG A 156 -29.71 -6.58 16.26
C ARG A 156 -30.72 -6.95 15.18
N PHE A 157 -30.30 -7.65 14.13
CA PHE A 157 -31.22 -8.17 13.11
C PHE A 157 -32.25 -9.13 13.70
N ASP A 158 -31.84 -10.07 14.55
CA ASP A 158 -32.75 -11.00 15.23
C ASP A 158 -33.79 -10.26 16.09
N LYS A 159 -33.37 -9.18 16.78
CA LYS A 159 -34.29 -8.36 17.58
C LYS A 159 -35.27 -7.57 16.69
N LEU A 160 -34.79 -7.01 15.59
CA LEU A 160 -35.64 -6.30 14.63
C LEU A 160 -36.69 -7.25 14.03
N ASP A 161 -36.28 -8.43 13.59
CA ASP A 161 -37.15 -9.43 12.99
C ASP A 161 -38.27 -9.88 13.95
N LYS A 162 -37.92 -10.14 15.22
CA LYS A 162 -38.88 -10.45 16.28
C LYS A 162 -39.86 -9.29 16.54
N THR A 163 -39.36 -8.05 16.54
CA THR A 163 -40.18 -6.85 16.80
C THR A 163 -41.17 -6.63 15.67
N ILE A 164 -40.70 -6.65 14.43
CA ILE A 164 -41.53 -6.50 13.22
C ILE A 164 -42.58 -7.60 13.15
N THR A 165 -42.20 -8.86 13.38
CA THR A 165 -43.13 -9.99 13.38
C THR A 165 -44.22 -9.81 14.43
N LYS A 166 -43.85 -9.36 15.64
CA LYS A 166 -44.81 -9.09 16.71
C LYS A 166 -45.77 -7.95 16.34
N GLU A 167 -45.25 -6.81 15.88
CA GLU A 167 -46.06 -5.66 15.47
C GLU A 167 -47.02 -6.01 14.34
N PHE A 168 -46.56 -6.79 13.36
CA PHE A 168 -47.39 -7.28 12.26
C PHE A 168 -48.53 -8.17 12.75
N ASN A 169 -48.24 -9.11 13.66
CA ASN A 169 -49.25 -9.98 14.26
C ASN A 169 -50.27 -9.20 15.10
N ASP A 170 -49.80 -8.26 15.92
CA ASP A 170 -50.67 -7.39 16.72
C ASP A 170 -51.59 -6.56 15.83
N LEU A 171 -51.06 -5.98 14.75
CA LEU A 171 -51.83 -5.24 13.76
C LEU A 171 -52.87 -6.12 13.04
N ASN A 172 -52.49 -7.34 12.66
CA ASN A 172 -53.40 -8.30 12.03
C ASN A 172 -54.54 -8.71 12.97
N CYS A 173 -54.25 -8.94 14.26
CA CYS A 173 -55.26 -9.21 15.30
C CYS A 173 -56.22 -8.03 15.47
N ASN A 174 -55.69 -6.80 15.56
CA ASN A 174 -56.51 -5.59 15.70
C ASN A 174 -57.44 -5.38 14.49
N ILE A 175 -56.94 -5.59 13.28
CA ILE A 175 -57.74 -5.53 12.05
C ILE A 175 -58.85 -6.60 12.09
N THR A 176 -58.49 -7.85 12.41
CA THR A 176 -59.44 -8.98 12.46
C THR A 176 -60.55 -8.72 13.48
N ASN A 177 -60.19 -8.23 14.67
CA ASN A 177 -61.15 -7.89 15.73
C ASN A 177 -62.09 -6.77 15.30
N SER A 178 -61.54 -5.70 14.71
CA SER A 178 -62.32 -4.55 14.26
C SER A 178 -63.34 -4.95 13.17
N PHE A 179 -62.92 -5.77 12.21
CA PHE A 179 -63.83 -6.32 11.19
C PHE A 179 -64.87 -7.27 11.79
N GLY A 180 -64.49 -8.07 12.79
CA GLY A 180 -65.41 -8.93 13.54
C GLY A 180 -66.52 -8.14 14.22
N THR A 181 -66.18 -7.08 14.95
CA THR A 181 -67.14 -6.17 15.59
C THR A 181 -68.05 -5.51 14.56
N LEU A 182 -67.46 -4.91 13.51
CA LEU A 182 -68.22 -4.25 12.46
C LEU A 182 -69.23 -5.21 11.80
N ARG A 183 -68.79 -6.42 11.46
CA ARG A 183 -69.66 -7.47 10.92
C ARG A 183 -70.80 -7.82 11.87
N GLY A 184 -70.53 -7.89 13.16
CA GLY A 184 -71.54 -8.09 14.20
C GLY A 184 -72.59 -6.98 14.22
N ASP A 185 -72.14 -5.72 14.28
CA ASP A 185 -73.01 -4.54 14.33
C ASP A 185 -73.91 -4.45 13.09
N TYR A 186 -73.34 -4.63 11.89
CA TYR A 186 -74.12 -4.69 10.65
C TYR A 186 -75.15 -5.83 10.67
N GLY A 187 -74.80 -6.98 11.25
CA GLY A 187 -75.73 -8.11 11.40
C GLY A 187 -76.92 -7.78 12.29
N VAL A 188 -76.73 -7.01 13.37
CA VAL A 188 -77.80 -6.54 14.25
C VAL A 188 -78.69 -5.52 13.52
N ILE A 189 -78.08 -4.52 12.88
CA ILE A 189 -78.81 -3.49 12.11
C ILE A 189 -79.68 -4.16 11.05
N TYR A 190 -79.12 -5.09 10.28
CA TYR A 190 -79.84 -5.82 9.25
C TYR A 190 -81.06 -6.56 9.81
N LYS A 191 -80.89 -7.32 10.91
CA LYS A 191 -82.01 -8.03 11.56
C LYS A 191 -83.10 -7.07 12.05
N THR A 192 -82.73 -5.93 12.62
CA THR A 192 -83.68 -4.92 13.09
C THR A 192 -84.44 -4.30 11.92
N MET A 193 -83.77 -3.96 10.82
CA MET A 193 -84.44 -3.46 9.61
C MET A 193 -85.45 -4.46 9.08
N VAL A 194 -85.09 -5.74 8.98
CA VAL A 194 -86.01 -6.80 8.55
C VAL A 194 -87.25 -6.86 9.44
N LYS A 195 -87.08 -6.84 10.77
CA LYS A 195 -88.22 -6.84 11.72
C LYS A 195 -89.13 -5.62 11.55
N MET A 196 -88.56 -4.42 11.42
CA MET A 196 -89.36 -3.20 11.20
C MET A 196 -90.15 -3.29 9.89
N PHE A 197 -89.56 -3.83 8.82
CA PHE A 197 -90.29 -4.03 7.56
C PHE A 197 -91.45 -5.01 7.73
N GLU A 198 -91.26 -6.10 8.45
CA GLU A 198 -92.33 -7.06 8.75
C GLU A 198 -93.46 -6.43 9.58
N GLU A 199 -93.12 -5.63 10.60
CA GLU A 199 -94.10 -4.92 11.44
C GLU A 199 -94.87 -3.86 10.64
N MET A 200 -94.20 -3.03 9.86
CA MET A 200 -94.85 -2.05 8.97
C MET A 200 -95.82 -2.73 8.00
N GLN A 201 -95.47 -3.90 7.45
CA GLN A 201 -96.39 -4.66 6.60
C GLN A 201 -97.62 -5.17 7.37
N LYS A 202 -97.46 -5.60 8.63
CA LYS A 202 -98.58 -6.00 9.49
C LYS A 202 -99.49 -4.83 9.83
N GLU A 203 -98.93 -3.69 10.21
CA GLU A 203 -99.69 -2.47 10.52
C GLU A 203 -100.47 -1.96 9.32
N ARG A 204 -99.86 -1.93 8.12
CA ARG A 204 -100.58 -1.58 6.89
C ARG A 204 -101.80 -2.47 6.67
N LYS A 205 -101.62 -3.80 6.72
CA LYS A 205 -102.73 -4.76 6.60
C LYS A 205 -103.82 -4.57 7.66
N ALA A 206 -103.45 -4.22 8.89
CA ALA A 206 -104.41 -3.99 9.98
C ALA A 206 -105.14 -2.65 9.82
N SER A 207 -104.44 -1.60 9.40
CA SER A 207 -105.01 -0.29 9.06
C SER A 207 -106.01 -0.42 7.92
N ASP A 208 -105.65 -1.11 6.84
CA ASP A 208 -106.53 -1.37 5.70
C ASP A 208 -107.85 -2.03 6.15
N LYS A 209 -107.76 -3.06 7.00
CA LYS A 209 -108.95 -3.70 7.61
C LYS A 209 -109.79 -2.76 8.49
N ARG A 210 -109.16 -1.86 9.26
CA ARG A 210 -109.88 -0.88 10.09
C ARG A 210 -110.61 0.12 9.22
N THR A 211 -109.95 0.63 8.17
CA THR A 211 -110.53 1.53 7.18
C THR A 211 -111.71 0.86 6.49
N GLU A 212 -111.58 -0.40 6.05
CA GLU A 212 -112.70 -1.17 5.50
C GLU A 212 -113.90 -1.28 6.46
N LYS A 213 -113.66 -1.55 7.74
CA LYS A 213 -114.73 -1.60 8.76
C LYS A 213 -115.41 -0.25 8.97
N LEU A 214 -114.64 0.83 9.07
CA LEU A 214 -115.15 2.19 9.22
C LEU A 214 -115.99 2.61 8.02
N VAL A 215 -115.50 2.35 6.80
CA VAL A 215 -116.26 2.61 5.56
C VAL A 215 -117.59 1.85 5.57
N LYS A 216 -117.59 0.56 5.95
CA LYS A 216 -118.83 -0.23 6.09
C LYS A 216 -119.80 0.36 7.13
N ALA A 217 -119.30 0.78 8.29
CA ALA A 217 -120.13 1.35 9.35
C ALA A 217 -120.75 2.70 8.97
N ILE A 218 -120.00 3.57 8.26
CA ILE A 218 -120.51 4.84 7.74
C ILE A 218 -121.62 4.60 6.71
N ILE A 219 -121.46 3.61 5.83
CA ILE A 219 -122.50 3.21 4.87
C ILE A 219 -123.77 2.76 5.60
N GLN A 220 -123.65 2.09 6.75
CA GLN A 220 -124.79 1.62 7.55
C GLN A 220 -125.49 2.74 8.35
N SER A 221 -124.74 3.68 8.93
CA SER A 221 -125.32 4.80 9.70
C SER A 221 -125.98 5.87 8.82
N SER A 222 -125.49 6.04 7.59
CA SER A 222 -126.12 6.89 6.56
C SER A 222 -127.45 6.33 6.05
N GLY A 223 -127.79 5.08 6.40
CA GLY A 223 -129.02 4.39 5.99
C GLY A 223 -130.19 4.45 6.98
N SER A 224 -130.03 5.01 8.19
CA SER A 224 -131.08 5.02 9.23
C SER A 224 -131.73 6.39 9.47
N GLY A 225 -131.52 7.36 8.57
CA GLY A 225 -132.33 8.57 8.46
C GLY A 225 -133.46 8.39 7.43
N ARG A 226 -134.54 7.75 7.85
CA ARG A 226 -135.89 7.83 7.25
C ARG A 226 -136.92 7.72 8.35
#